data_AF-W9YWM7-F1
#
_entry.id   AF-W9YWM7-F1
#
_cell.length_a   1.000
_cell.length_b   1.000
_cell.length_c   1.000
_cell.angle_alpha   90.00
_cell.angle_beta   90.00
_cell.angle_gamma   90.00
#
_symmetry.space_group_name_H-M   'P 1'
#
loop_
_entity.id
_entity.type
_entity.pdbx_description
1 polymer ?
#
loop_
_entity_poly.entity_id
_entity_poly.type
_entity_poly.pdbx_seq_one_letter_code
_entity_poly.pdbx_strand_id
1 'polypeptide(L)'
;LLVFFSGILGFSSSSGTFLPAKSYTPYLSGLLYIQRLLFLEMALPLREYPTLELSQRPRTKQLERLEVVRKKYMVIGSQSAFEEMISLRSYGRVMARSDSPAFLLRWSEDGQTVHCGDLFHISMTEFRLLSKHIIQQTDMLREELMFGWGRFIDLSGLKDDLKNAEKGFSFVTHQGNNIGNAYLQLCERACSVRRGSLTVKGNWNQKAVFKYIRAEEAL
;
A
#
# COMPACT_ATOMS: atom_id res chain seq x y z
N LEU A 1 8.70 25.52 21.69
CA LEU A 1 8.62 24.07 22.00
C LEU A 1 8.47 23.20 20.75
N LEU A 2 7.48 23.45 19.87
CA LEU A 2 7.22 22.58 18.72
C LEU A 2 8.37 22.51 17.69
N VAL A 3 9.06 23.62 17.43
CA VAL A 3 10.25 23.64 16.56
C VAL A 3 11.38 22.78 17.14
N PHE A 4 11.63 22.86 18.46
CA PHE A 4 12.59 22.00 19.14
C PHE A 4 12.21 20.52 19.04
N PHE A 5 10.93 20.21 19.25
CA PHE A 5 10.42 18.84 19.10
C PHE A 5 10.63 18.33 17.67
N SER A 6 10.36 19.14 16.64
CA SER A 6 10.65 18.72 15.26
C SER A 6 12.13 18.43 15.05
N GLY A 7 13.04 19.21 15.64
CA GLY A 7 14.48 18.96 15.55
C GLY A 7 14.89 17.62 16.16
N ILE A 8 14.27 17.20 17.26
CA ILE A 8 14.52 15.89 17.90
C ILE A 8 14.17 14.73 16.95
N LEU A 9 13.13 14.88 16.12
CA LEU A 9 12.77 13.88 15.11
C LEU A 9 13.81 13.72 14.00
N GLY A 10 14.80 14.62 13.92
CA GLY A 10 15.92 14.56 13.00
C GLY A 10 17.07 13.66 13.47
N PHE A 11 16.99 13.05 14.65
CA PHE A 11 18.03 12.15 15.17
C PHE A 11 17.74 10.68 14.87
N SER A 12 18.80 9.88 14.70
CA SER A 12 18.69 8.42 14.65
C SER A 12 18.27 7.85 16.00
N SER A 13 17.81 6.59 16.03
CA SER A 13 17.33 5.93 17.26
C SER A 13 18.38 5.81 18.36
N SER A 14 19.67 5.82 18.00
CA SER A 14 20.80 5.85 18.93
C SER A 14 21.23 7.27 19.31
N SER A 15 20.57 8.30 18.78
CA SER A 15 20.87 9.74 18.96
C SER A 15 22.29 10.17 18.59
N GLY A 16 23.06 9.31 17.94
CA GLY A 16 24.46 9.58 17.59
C GLY A 16 24.65 10.24 16.22
N THR A 17 23.63 10.25 15.38
CA THR A 17 23.71 10.78 14.01
C THR A 17 22.41 11.49 13.61
N PHE A 18 22.53 12.45 12.69
CA PHE A 18 21.37 13.06 12.04
C PHE A 18 20.81 12.15 10.95
N LEU A 19 19.48 12.14 10.83
CA LEU A 19 18.79 11.47 9.75
C LEU A 19 19.07 12.18 8.41
N PRO A 20 19.21 11.42 7.31
CA PRO A 20 19.18 12.00 5.97
C PRO A 20 17.91 12.81 5.73
N ALA A 21 17.98 13.81 4.85
CA ALA A 21 16.85 14.69 4.56
C ALA A 21 15.63 13.92 4.03
N LYS A 22 15.83 12.84 3.26
CA LYS A 22 14.78 11.93 2.77
C LYS A 22 14.02 11.24 3.92
N SER A 23 14.69 10.98 5.04
CA SER A 23 14.10 10.30 6.20
C SER A 23 13.49 11.29 7.19
N TYR A 24 14.01 12.52 7.25
CA TYR A 24 13.52 13.56 8.15
C TYR A 24 12.29 14.31 7.62
N THR A 25 12.24 14.62 6.32
CA THR A 25 11.15 15.41 5.71
C THR A 25 9.73 14.80 5.84
N PRO A 26 9.53 13.47 5.94
CA PRO A 26 8.24 12.87 6.28
C PRO A 26 7.73 13.30 7.66
N TYR A 27 8.58 13.38 8.69
CA TYR A 27 8.18 13.84 10.03
C TYR A 27 7.67 15.28 10.00
N LEU A 28 8.40 16.17 9.31
CA LEU A 28 7.96 17.55 9.08
C LEU A 28 6.62 17.60 8.34
N SER A 29 6.42 16.73 7.35
CA SER A 29 5.15 16.65 6.60
C SER A 29 3.98 16.27 7.51
N GLY A 30 4.17 15.30 8.42
CA GLY A 30 3.17 14.90 9.40
C GLY A 30 2.84 16.03 10.37
N LEU A 31 3.85 16.71 10.93
CA LEU A 31 3.64 17.84 11.84
C LEU A 31 2.93 19.02 11.15
N LEU A 32 3.26 19.31 9.89
CA LEU A 32 2.58 20.33 9.11
C LEU A 32 1.12 19.98 8.82
N TYR A 33 0.83 18.70 8.57
CA TYR A 33 -0.52 18.23 8.37
C TYR A 33 -1.36 18.38 9.64
N ILE A 34 -0.84 17.96 10.80
CA ILE A 34 -1.51 18.11 12.09
C ILE A 34 -1.77 19.59 12.40
N GLN A 35 -0.78 20.47 12.19
CA GLN A 35 -0.94 21.91 12.41
C GLN A 35 -2.05 22.49 11.52
N ARG A 36 -2.16 22.09 10.25
CA ARG A 36 -3.26 22.54 9.36
C ARG A 36 -4.62 22.14 9.88
N LEU A 37 -4.77 20.92 10.40
CA LEU A 37 -6.03 20.48 11.01
C LEU A 37 -6.36 21.29 12.26
N LEU A 38 -5.36 21.53 13.13
CA LEU A 38 -5.54 22.35 14.33
C LEU A 38 -5.91 23.81 13.98
N PHE A 39 -5.27 24.40 12.97
CA PHE A 39 -5.61 25.74 12.51
C PHE A 39 -7.00 25.81 11.90
N LEU A 40 -7.41 24.77 11.15
CA LEU A 40 -8.76 24.68 10.61
C LEU A 40 -9.80 24.58 11.72
N GLU A 41 -9.59 23.74 12.73
CA GLU A 41 -10.52 23.60 13.85
C GLU A 41 -10.54 24.87 14.71
N MET A 42 -9.40 25.53 14.91
CA MET A 42 -9.33 26.81 15.62
C MET A 42 -10.06 27.94 14.86
N ALA A 43 -9.95 27.96 13.53
CA ALA A 43 -10.60 28.96 12.69
C ALA A 43 -12.11 28.69 12.52
N LEU A 44 -12.47 27.44 12.26
CA LEU A 44 -13.81 27.03 11.83
C LEU A 44 -14.25 25.74 12.54
N PRO A 45 -14.40 25.79 13.88
CA PRO A 45 -14.70 24.60 14.65
C PRO A 45 -16.09 24.06 14.29
N LEU A 46 -16.22 22.74 14.20
CA LEU A 46 -17.50 22.12 13.83
C LEU A 46 -18.56 22.32 14.92
N ARG A 47 -18.13 22.36 16.18
CA ARG A 47 -18.95 22.55 17.38
C ARG A 47 -18.29 23.58 18.30
N GLU A 48 -19.04 24.09 19.26
CA GLU A 48 -18.47 24.98 20.27
C GLU A 48 -17.58 24.21 21.24
N TYR A 49 -16.47 24.82 21.64
CA TYR A 49 -15.56 24.33 22.68
C TYR A 49 -15.52 25.34 23.84
N PRO A 50 -16.39 25.19 24.86
CA PRO A 50 -16.47 26.15 25.97
C PRO A 50 -15.16 26.30 26.75
N THR A 51 -14.41 25.20 26.90
CA THR A 51 -13.12 25.19 27.63
C THR A 51 -11.98 25.90 26.90
N LEU A 52 -12.10 26.06 25.58
CA LEU A 52 -11.11 26.75 24.74
C LEU A 52 -11.60 28.13 24.29
N GLU A 53 -12.79 28.55 24.74
CA GLU A 53 -13.46 29.78 24.32
C GLU A 53 -13.62 29.89 22.79
N LEU A 54 -13.80 28.74 22.11
CA LEU A 54 -13.98 28.68 20.66
C LEU A 54 -15.45 28.49 20.30
N SER A 55 -16.09 29.54 19.79
CA SER A 55 -17.45 29.45 19.28
C SER A 55 -17.50 28.66 17.98
N GLN A 56 -18.59 27.89 17.78
CA GLN A 56 -18.86 27.15 16.54
C GLN A 56 -18.69 28.03 15.28
N ARG A 57 -18.28 27.42 14.16
CA ARG A 57 -18.17 28.13 12.87
C ARG A 57 -19.49 28.81 12.47
N PRO A 58 -19.45 30.06 12.00
CA PRO A 58 -20.64 30.74 11.51
C PRO A 58 -21.08 30.17 10.14
N ARG A 59 -22.35 30.33 9.76
CA ARG A 59 -22.84 29.92 8.43
C ARG A 59 -22.33 30.81 7.29
N THR A 60 -22.06 32.07 7.60
CA THR A 60 -21.54 33.08 6.67
C THR A 60 -20.20 33.61 7.19
N LYS A 61 -19.42 34.26 6.33
CA LYS A 61 -18.13 34.89 6.69
C LYS A 61 -17.05 33.94 7.25
N GLN A 62 -17.06 32.69 6.79
CA GLN A 62 -16.09 31.68 7.22
C GLN A 62 -14.68 32.01 6.71
N LEU A 63 -14.57 32.60 5.51
CA LEU A 63 -13.29 32.97 4.91
C LEU A 63 -12.58 34.04 5.75
N GLU A 64 -13.30 35.05 6.20
CA GLU A 64 -12.78 36.14 7.02
C GLU A 64 -12.24 35.62 8.35
N ARG A 65 -12.94 34.65 8.96
CA ARG A 65 -12.48 34.00 10.20
C ARG A 65 -11.23 33.13 9.96
N LEU A 66 -11.19 32.38 8.85
CA LEU A 66 -10.01 31.62 8.44
C LEU A 66 -8.81 32.52 8.15
N GLU A 67 -9.05 33.69 7.53
CA GLU A 67 -8.00 34.62 7.13
C GLU A 67 -7.23 35.20 8.33
N VAL A 68 -7.92 35.42 9.46
CA VAL A 68 -7.26 35.84 10.72
C VAL A 68 -6.23 34.82 11.17
N VAL A 69 -6.61 33.54 11.17
CA VAL A 69 -5.71 32.42 11.54
C VAL A 69 -4.59 32.27 10.50
N ARG A 70 -4.93 32.32 9.21
CA ARG A 70 -3.96 32.20 8.12
C ARG A 70 -2.89 33.29 8.19
N LYS A 71 -3.27 34.56 8.35
CA LYS A 71 -2.33 35.68 8.46
C LYS A 71 -1.40 35.55 9.67
N LYS A 72 -1.91 35.02 10.78
CA LYS A 72 -1.14 34.87 12.02
C LYS A 72 -0.13 33.72 11.96
N TYR A 73 -0.46 32.59 11.33
CA TYR A 73 0.33 31.37 11.45
C TYR A 73 0.78 30.72 10.13
N MET A 74 0.22 31.08 8.98
CA MET A 74 0.44 30.35 7.72
C MET A 74 1.04 31.21 6.60
N VAL A 75 1.29 32.49 6.87
CA VAL A 75 1.96 33.40 5.93
C VAL A 75 3.47 33.29 6.08
N ILE A 76 4.20 33.44 4.97
CA ILE A 76 5.66 33.48 4.95
C ILE A 76 6.15 34.65 5.81
N GLY A 77 7.14 34.42 6.67
CA GLY A 77 7.59 35.39 7.65
C GLY A 77 6.66 35.55 8.87
N SER A 78 5.59 34.77 8.97
CA SER A 78 4.95 34.58 10.29
C SER A 78 5.97 33.89 11.18
N GLN A 79 6.30 34.47 12.34
CA GLN A 79 7.22 33.89 13.33
C GLN A 79 6.58 32.68 14.05
N SER A 80 5.99 31.77 13.26
CA SER A 80 5.22 30.62 13.69
C SER A 80 6.04 29.35 13.45
N ALA A 81 5.81 28.35 14.28
CA ALA A 81 6.42 27.03 14.09
C ALA A 81 6.04 26.39 12.73
N PHE A 82 4.87 26.76 12.18
CA PHE A 82 4.41 26.26 10.90
C PHE A 82 5.27 26.76 9.74
N GLU A 83 5.59 28.06 9.72
CA GLU A 83 6.41 28.68 8.68
C GLU A 83 7.83 28.11 8.69
N GLU A 84 8.44 28.01 9.88
CA GLU A 84 9.76 27.41 10.09
C GLU A 84 9.80 25.97 9.54
N MET A 85 8.79 25.15 9.84
CA MET A 85 8.71 23.78 9.34
C MET A 85 8.46 23.70 7.83
N ILE A 86 7.73 24.64 7.24
CA ILE A 86 7.59 24.73 5.78
C ILE A 86 8.94 25.06 5.13
N SER A 87 9.69 25.99 5.71
CA SER A 87 11.03 26.38 5.25
C SER A 87 11.99 25.19 5.33
N LEU A 88 12.11 24.57 6.50
CA LEU A 88 12.95 23.39 6.73
C LEU A 88 12.58 22.22 5.83
N ARG A 89 11.28 21.95 5.62
CA ARG A 89 10.84 20.88 4.73
C ARG A 89 11.19 21.17 3.28
N SER A 90 11.03 22.42 2.84
CA SER A 90 11.36 22.83 1.47
C SER A 90 12.85 22.70 1.21
N TYR A 91 13.69 23.13 2.15
CA TYR A 91 15.13 22.91 2.12
C TYR A 91 15.48 21.41 2.10
N GLY A 92 14.90 20.63 3.01
CA GLY A 92 15.10 19.20 3.09
C GLY A 92 14.74 18.45 1.81
N ARG A 93 13.70 18.87 1.07
CA ARG A 93 13.37 18.26 -0.23
C ARG A 93 14.45 18.49 -1.29
N VAL A 94 15.11 19.64 -1.26
CA VAL A 94 16.23 19.92 -2.18
C VAL A 94 17.42 19.05 -1.79
N MET A 95 17.75 19.00 -0.49
CA MET A 95 18.85 18.18 0.03
C MET A 95 18.64 16.68 -0.18
N ALA A 96 17.40 16.20 -0.08
CA ALA A 96 17.05 14.79 -0.27
C ALA A 96 17.39 14.27 -1.68
N ARG A 97 17.59 15.16 -2.67
CA ARG A 97 18.08 14.78 -4.00
C ARG A 97 19.57 14.43 -4.02
N SER A 98 20.32 14.96 -3.07
CA SER A 98 21.74 14.69 -2.86
C SER A 98 21.97 13.53 -1.88
N ASP A 99 20.93 13.08 -1.17
CA ASP A 99 21.02 11.90 -0.33
C ASP A 99 21.27 10.66 -1.19
N SER A 100 22.13 9.74 -0.72
CA SER A 100 22.35 8.46 -1.39
C SER A 100 21.02 7.72 -1.61
N PRO A 101 20.83 7.04 -2.75
CA PRO A 101 19.62 6.28 -3.04
C PRO A 101 19.21 5.35 -1.88
N ALA A 102 17.90 5.20 -1.66
CA ALA A 102 17.37 4.36 -0.57
C ALA A 102 17.73 2.86 -0.70
N PHE A 103 18.04 2.43 -1.92
CA PHE A 103 18.54 1.10 -2.21
C PHE A 103 19.73 1.24 -3.15
N LEU A 104 20.87 0.68 -2.75
CA LEU A 104 22.02 0.52 -3.64
C LEU A 104 21.91 -0.89 -4.23
N LEU A 105 21.49 -0.98 -5.49
CA LEU A 105 21.72 -2.20 -6.25
C LEU A 105 23.21 -2.23 -6.58
N ARG A 106 23.92 -3.17 -5.97
CA ARG A 106 25.33 -3.43 -6.31
C ARG A 106 25.42 -4.74 -7.06
N TRP A 107 26.14 -4.73 -8.16
CA TRP A 107 26.52 -5.94 -8.86
C TRP A 107 27.77 -6.53 -8.20
N SER A 108 27.86 -7.85 -8.14
CA SER A 108 29.13 -8.52 -7.92
C SER A 108 30.09 -8.23 -9.08
N GLU A 109 31.39 -8.32 -8.82
CA GLU A 109 32.44 -7.98 -9.80
C GLU A 109 32.39 -8.87 -11.05
N ASP A 110 31.92 -10.11 -10.91
CA ASP A 110 31.68 -11.06 -12.00
C ASP A 110 30.35 -10.84 -12.75
N GLY A 111 29.54 -9.86 -12.32
CA GLY A 111 28.23 -9.56 -12.87
C GLY A 111 27.19 -10.66 -12.69
N GLN A 112 27.43 -11.67 -11.83
CA GLN A 112 26.51 -12.80 -11.65
C GLN A 112 25.50 -12.59 -10.53
N THR A 113 25.67 -11.62 -9.65
CA THR A 113 24.78 -11.41 -8.50
C THR A 113 24.43 -9.94 -8.34
N VAL A 114 23.13 -9.66 -8.16
CA VAL A 114 22.64 -8.34 -7.77
C VAL A 114 22.34 -8.37 -6.28
N HIS A 115 22.91 -7.46 -5.52
CA HIS A 115 22.59 -7.28 -4.11
C HIS A 115 21.76 -6.01 -3.92
N CYS A 116 20.71 -6.09 -3.12
CA CYS A 116 19.91 -4.94 -2.67
C CYS A 116 20.31 -4.60 -1.23
N GLY A 117 21.36 -3.79 -1.07
CA GLY A 117 21.98 -3.54 0.24
C GLY A 117 22.34 -4.85 0.96
N ASP A 118 21.93 -4.95 2.23
CA ASP A 118 22.04 -6.17 3.05
C ASP A 118 20.70 -6.93 3.17
N LEU A 119 19.67 -6.51 2.43
CA LEU A 119 18.32 -7.08 2.56
C LEU A 119 18.22 -8.44 1.86
N PHE A 120 18.66 -8.50 0.60
CA PHE A 120 18.66 -9.73 -0.19
C PHE A 120 19.64 -9.62 -1.36
N HIS A 121 19.91 -10.77 -1.97
CA HIS A 121 20.66 -10.88 -3.21
C HIS A 121 19.97 -11.87 -4.14
N ILE A 122 20.18 -11.70 -5.44
CA ILE A 122 19.66 -12.58 -6.48
C ILE A 122 20.79 -12.86 -7.46
N SER A 123 21.13 -14.13 -7.65
CA SER A 123 22.04 -14.55 -8.70
C SER A 123 21.34 -14.58 -10.06
N MET A 124 22.10 -14.40 -11.14
CA MET A 124 21.59 -14.53 -12.50
C MET A 124 21.10 -15.96 -12.79
N THR A 125 21.61 -16.96 -12.08
CA THR A 125 21.09 -18.34 -12.16
C THR A 125 19.68 -18.43 -11.56
N GLU A 126 19.47 -17.90 -10.36
CA GLU A 126 18.14 -17.84 -9.74
C GLU A 126 17.17 -17.00 -10.57
N PHE A 127 17.63 -15.85 -11.06
CA PHE A 127 16.84 -14.98 -11.93
C PHE A 127 16.41 -15.69 -13.23
N ARG A 128 17.33 -16.40 -13.90
CA ARG A 128 17.00 -17.18 -15.11
C ARG A 128 16.04 -18.34 -14.81
N LEU A 129 16.10 -18.90 -13.60
CA LEU A 129 15.19 -19.94 -13.15
C LEU A 129 13.86 -19.39 -12.61
N LEU A 130 13.73 -18.09 -12.39
CA LEU A 130 12.54 -17.47 -11.81
C LEU A 130 11.29 -17.78 -12.61
N SER A 131 11.34 -17.66 -13.94
CA SER A 131 10.19 -18.00 -14.81
C SER A 131 9.77 -19.45 -14.65
N LYS A 132 10.73 -20.38 -14.64
CA LYS A 132 10.49 -21.80 -14.42
C LYS A 132 9.91 -22.06 -13.03
N HIS A 133 10.46 -21.41 -12.00
CA HIS A 133 9.97 -21.53 -10.63
C HIS A 133 8.55 -21.02 -10.50
N ILE A 134 8.23 -19.85 -11.07
CA ILE A 134 6.88 -19.29 -11.08
C ILE A 134 5.92 -20.25 -11.78
N ILE A 135 6.26 -20.76 -12.97
CA ILE A 135 5.42 -21.73 -13.69
C ILE A 135 5.15 -22.96 -12.82
N GLN A 136 6.18 -23.52 -12.18
CA GLN A 136 6.04 -24.68 -11.30
C GLN A 136 5.17 -24.39 -10.07
N GLN A 137 5.33 -23.24 -9.43
CA GLN A 137 4.51 -22.83 -8.29
C GLN A 137 3.05 -22.58 -8.71
N THR A 138 2.83 -21.91 -9.84
CA THR A 138 1.50 -21.68 -10.40
C THR A 138 0.83 -22.99 -10.77
N ASP A 139 1.53 -23.95 -11.37
CA ASP A 139 0.98 -25.27 -11.69
C ASP A 139 0.62 -26.06 -10.42
N MET A 140 1.49 -26.04 -9.41
CA MET A 140 1.22 -26.67 -8.11
C MET A 140 -0.03 -26.07 -7.45
N LEU A 141 -0.11 -24.74 -7.42
CA LEU A 141 -1.22 -24.04 -6.78
C LEU A 141 -2.51 -24.21 -7.58
N ARG A 142 -2.43 -24.20 -8.92
CA ARG A 142 -3.55 -24.55 -9.80
C ARG A 142 -4.07 -25.95 -9.48
N GLU A 143 -3.20 -26.96 -9.36
CA GLU A 143 -3.63 -28.32 -9.02
C GLU A 143 -4.31 -28.39 -7.65
N GLU A 144 -3.79 -27.66 -6.65
CA GLU A 144 -4.37 -27.58 -5.30
C GLU A 144 -5.73 -26.87 -5.30
N LEU A 145 -5.81 -25.65 -5.85
CA LEU A 145 -7.03 -24.82 -5.86
C LEU A 145 -8.10 -25.35 -6.81
N MET A 146 -7.70 -25.99 -7.92
CA MET A 146 -8.64 -26.57 -8.86
C MET A 146 -9.03 -28.02 -8.50
N PHE A 147 -8.51 -28.59 -7.41
CA PHE A 147 -8.77 -30.00 -7.04
C PHE A 147 -8.52 -30.98 -8.20
N GLY A 148 -7.47 -30.72 -8.99
CA GLY A 148 -7.13 -31.46 -10.21
C GLY A 148 -8.17 -31.38 -11.34
N TRP A 149 -9.04 -30.37 -11.34
CA TRP A 149 -10.04 -30.12 -12.39
C TRP A 149 -9.41 -29.58 -13.70
N GLY A 150 -8.17 -29.10 -13.65
CA GLY A 150 -7.56 -28.23 -14.67
C GLY A 150 -7.40 -28.76 -16.10
N ARG A 151 -7.64 -30.04 -16.41
CA ARG A 151 -7.43 -30.57 -17.78
C ARG A 151 -8.51 -30.18 -18.81
N PHE A 152 -9.60 -29.55 -18.40
CA PHE A 152 -10.76 -29.33 -19.28
C PHE A 152 -10.86 -27.94 -19.92
N ILE A 153 -10.13 -26.93 -19.44
CA ILE A 153 -10.14 -25.58 -20.04
C ILE A 153 -8.88 -25.40 -20.88
N ASP A 154 -9.06 -25.26 -22.20
CA ASP A 154 -8.01 -24.78 -23.09
C ASP A 154 -7.84 -23.27 -22.90
N LEU A 155 -6.82 -22.89 -22.14
CA LEU A 155 -6.47 -21.49 -21.91
C LEU A 155 -6.01 -20.77 -23.18
N SER A 156 -5.52 -21.51 -24.19
CA SER A 156 -5.05 -20.90 -25.44
C SER A 156 -6.20 -20.40 -26.32
N GLY A 157 -7.38 -21.01 -26.19
CA GLY A 157 -8.61 -20.59 -26.87
C GLY A 157 -9.46 -19.58 -26.09
N LEU A 158 -9.04 -19.19 -24.88
CA LEU A 158 -9.79 -18.31 -24.01
C LEU A 158 -9.78 -16.87 -24.54
N LYS A 159 -10.97 -16.30 -24.75
CA LYS A 159 -11.16 -14.93 -25.20
C LYS A 159 -11.42 -14.02 -24.01
N ASP A 160 -10.56 -13.02 -23.83
CA ASP A 160 -10.76 -11.97 -22.84
C ASP A 160 -10.58 -10.60 -23.50
N ASP A 161 -11.33 -9.62 -23.02
CA ASP A 161 -11.21 -8.22 -23.44
C ASP A 161 -10.91 -7.36 -22.21
N LEU A 162 -9.62 -7.25 -21.90
CA LEU A 162 -9.11 -6.45 -20.78
C LEU A 162 -9.41 -4.95 -20.92
N LYS A 163 -9.86 -4.48 -22.09
CA LYS A 163 -10.27 -3.08 -22.30
C LYS A 163 -11.76 -2.86 -22.07
N ASN A 164 -12.54 -3.93 -22.01
CA ASN A 164 -13.97 -3.84 -21.77
C ASN A 164 -14.23 -3.58 -20.27
N ALA A 165 -14.53 -2.31 -19.96
CA ALA A 165 -14.90 -1.87 -18.62
C ALA A 165 -16.42 -1.80 -18.40
N GLU A 166 -17.23 -2.40 -19.28
CA GLU A 166 -18.67 -2.44 -19.11
C GLU A 166 -19.04 -3.23 -17.85
N LYS A 167 -20.01 -2.70 -17.10
CA LYS A 167 -20.47 -3.31 -15.86
C LYS A 167 -21.07 -4.69 -16.15
N GLY A 168 -20.47 -5.73 -15.58
CA GLY A 168 -20.92 -7.12 -15.72
C GLY A 168 -20.16 -7.93 -16.78
N PHE A 169 -19.21 -7.32 -17.49
CA PHE A 169 -18.30 -8.06 -18.35
C PHE A 169 -17.37 -8.95 -17.52
N SER A 170 -17.21 -10.21 -17.95
CA SER A 170 -16.24 -11.17 -17.43
C SER A 170 -15.89 -12.15 -18.53
N PHE A 171 -14.63 -12.56 -18.63
CA PHE A 171 -14.24 -13.64 -19.54
C PHE A 171 -15.01 -14.95 -19.25
N VAL A 172 -15.52 -15.14 -18.01
CA VAL A 172 -16.32 -16.31 -17.64
C VAL A 172 -17.67 -16.33 -18.36
N THR A 173 -18.28 -15.16 -18.57
CA THR A 173 -19.57 -14.99 -19.24
C THR A 173 -19.44 -14.77 -20.75
N HIS A 174 -18.21 -14.70 -21.27
CA HIS A 174 -17.95 -14.57 -22.69
C HIS A 174 -18.42 -15.81 -23.46
N GLN A 175 -19.34 -15.63 -24.41
CA GLN A 175 -20.01 -16.72 -25.14
C GLN A 175 -19.03 -17.68 -25.83
N GLY A 176 -17.87 -17.18 -26.27
CA GLY A 176 -16.84 -17.97 -26.93
C GLY A 176 -16.02 -18.89 -26.00
N ASN A 177 -16.11 -18.72 -24.67
CA ASN A 177 -15.28 -19.47 -23.72
C ASN A 177 -15.99 -20.70 -23.15
N ASN A 178 -17.32 -20.71 -23.15
CA ASN A 178 -18.13 -21.83 -22.67
C ASN A 178 -17.81 -22.33 -21.24
N ILE A 179 -17.37 -21.43 -20.36
CA ILE A 179 -16.99 -21.72 -18.96
C ILE A 179 -17.98 -21.14 -17.94
N GLY A 180 -19.15 -20.66 -18.37
CA GLY A 180 -20.12 -20.02 -17.46
C GLY A 180 -20.56 -20.90 -16.28
N ASN A 181 -20.57 -22.24 -16.47
CA ASN A 181 -20.93 -23.21 -15.44
C ASN A 181 -19.72 -23.94 -14.82
N ALA A 182 -18.50 -23.52 -15.16
CA ALA A 182 -17.25 -24.11 -14.66
C ALA A 182 -17.19 -24.14 -13.13
N TYR A 183 -17.66 -23.06 -12.48
CA TYR A 183 -17.65 -22.92 -11.03
C TYR A 183 -18.49 -24.00 -10.35
N LEU A 184 -19.61 -24.45 -10.95
CA LEU A 184 -20.45 -25.52 -10.39
C LEU A 184 -19.70 -26.85 -10.39
N GLN A 185 -19.02 -27.16 -11.49
CA GLN A 185 -18.21 -28.38 -11.61
C GLN A 185 -17.02 -28.35 -10.65
N LEU A 186 -16.39 -27.19 -10.49
CA LEU A 186 -15.32 -27.01 -9.51
C LEU A 186 -15.85 -27.18 -8.07
N CYS A 187 -16.99 -26.59 -7.73
CA CYS A 187 -17.63 -26.76 -6.42
C CYS A 187 -18.00 -28.22 -6.14
N GLU A 188 -18.59 -28.92 -7.11
CA GLU A 188 -18.87 -30.36 -7.00
C GLU A 188 -17.60 -31.16 -6.74
N ARG A 189 -16.52 -30.84 -7.45
CA ARG A 189 -15.24 -31.50 -7.30
C ARG A 189 -14.60 -31.21 -5.95
N ALA A 190 -14.59 -29.95 -5.53
CA ALA A 190 -14.12 -29.51 -4.21
C ALA A 190 -14.82 -30.25 -3.06
N CYS A 191 -16.06 -30.68 -3.26
CA CYS A 191 -16.81 -31.46 -2.26
C CYS A 191 -16.59 -32.98 -2.37
N SER A 192 -16.23 -33.50 -3.55
CA SER A 192 -16.18 -34.94 -3.83
C SER A 192 -14.77 -35.56 -3.84
N VAL A 193 -13.70 -34.75 -3.87
CA VAL A 193 -12.33 -35.27 -3.94
C VAL A 193 -11.91 -36.01 -2.65
N ARG A 194 -11.30 -37.19 -2.79
CA ARG A 194 -10.89 -38.04 -1.65
C ARG A 194 -9.86 -37.40 -0.71
N ARG A 195 -9.00 -36.51 -1.21
CA ARG A 195 -7.99 -35.77 -0.45
C ARG A 195 -8.21 -34.27 -0.61
N GLY A 196 -8.27 -33.56 0.51
CA GLY A 196 -8.45 -32.11 0.50
C GLY A 196 -9.86 -31.63 0.22
N SER A 197 -10.88 -32.49 0.23
CA SER A 197 -12.28 -32.02 0.09
C SER A 197 -12.63 -30.97 1.14
N LEU A 198 -13.35 -29.95 0.67
CA LEU A 198 -13.88 -28.89 1.50
C LEU A 198 -15.08 -29.34 2.34
N THR A 199 -15.64 -30.54 2.07
CA THR A 199 -16.74 -31.12 2.85
C THR A 199 -16.42 -32.51 3.38
N VAL A 200 -16.95 -32.83 4.56
CA VAL A 200 -16.86 -34.13 5.19
C VAL A 200 -18.26 -34.53 5.65
N LYS A 201 -18.80 -35.64 5.10
CA LYS A 201 -20.15 -36.13 5.41
C LYS A 201 -21.26 -35.07 5.22
N GLY A 202 -21.15 -34.25 4.17
CA GLY A 202 -22.13 -33.20 3.86
C GLY A 202 -21.99 -31.90 4.65
N ASN A 203 -21.02 -31.79 5.56
CA ASN A 203 -20.73 -30.55 6.29
C ASN A 203 -19.41 -29.94 5.85
N TRP A 204 -19.30 -28.61 5.88
CA TRP A 204 -18.06 -27.91 5.57
C TRP A 204 -16.95 -28.24 6.58
N ASN A 205 -15.79 -28.64 6.05
CA ASN A 205 -14.57 -28.80 6.83
C ASN A 205 -13.87 -27.44 6.95
N GLN A 206 -14.16 -26.72 8.03
CA GLN A 206 -13.62 -25.37 8.27
C GLN A 206 -12.09 -25.30 8.13
N LYS A 207 -11.35 -26.32 8.58
CA LYS A 207 -9.88 -26.33 8.45
C LYS A 207 -9.43 -26.39 7.00
N ALA A 208 -10.08 -27.21 6.17
CA ALA A 208 -9.78 -27.31 4.75
C ALA A 208 -10.18 -26.02 4.00
N VAL A 209 -11.33 -25.45 4.35
CA VAL A 209 -11.81 -24.17 3.78
C VAL A 209 -10.86 -23.03 4.12
N PHE A 210 -10.43 -22.89 5.39
CA PHE A 210 -9.46 -21.86 5.76
C PHE A 210 -8.11 -22.06 5.09
N LYS A 211 -7.66 -23.30 4.91
CA LYS A 211 -6.43 -23.58 4.16
C LYS A 211 -6.57 -23.16 2.70
N TYR A 212 -7.71 -23.45 2.07
CA TYR A 212 -8.01 -23.05 0.70
C TYR A 212 -8.01 -21.53 0.53
N ILE A 213 -8.73 -20.79 1.40
CA ILE A 213 -8.78 -19.33 1.36
C ILE A 213 -7.38 -18.72 1.54
N ARG A 214 -6.57 -19.24 2.47
CA ARG A 214 -5.18 -18.76 2.64
C ARG A 214 -4.29 -19.02 1.44
N ALA A 215 -4.51 -20.14 0.73
CA ALA A 215 -3.77 -20.45 -0.48
C ALA A 215 -4.17 -19.52 -1.64
N GLU A 216 -5.43 -19.09 -1.69
CA GLU A 216 -5.92 -18.07 -2.62
C GLU A 216 -5.36 -16.67 -2.30
N GLU A 217 -5.33 -16.26 -1.03
CA GLU A 217 -4.78 -14.96 -0.59
C GLU A 217 -3.26 -14.83 -0.78
N ALA A 218 -2.54 -15.94 -0.98
CA ALA A 218 -1.10 -15.97 -1.19
C ALA A 218 -0.67 -15.74 -2.66
N LEU A 219 -1.64 -15.60 -3.58
CA LEU A 219 -1.45 -15.21 -4.98
C LEU A 219 -1.33 -13.69 -5.16
#